data_AF-A0AAP4BAZ6-F1
#
_entry.id   AF-A0AAP4BAZ6-F1
#
_cell.length_a   1.000
_cell.length_b   1.000
_cell.length_c   1.000
_cell.angle_alpha   90.00
_cell.angle_beta   90.00
_cell.angle_gamma   90.00
#
_symmetry.space_group_name_H-M   'P 1'
#
loop_
_entity.id
_entity.type
_entity.pdbx_description
1 polymer ?
#
loop_
_entity_poly.entity_id
_entity_poly.type
_entity_poly.pdbx_seq_one_letter_code
_entity_poly.pdbx_strand_id
1 'polypeptide(L)'
;MKKNVTELVCVIDRSISMRRREKQVLCCYNRLLEDYRAKEEKCFVTTCLFADKVNILCLHNEISFVNPLTRGVYYVEGSTALFDAVKITFRHVDECLEYLKDEIKKQIHVYLITDGMDNGSVEVIHKEFEALIQNKRETGWKIQIIKPECGG
;
A
#
# COMPACT_ATOMS: atom_id res chain seq x y z
N MET A 1 -9.34 25.54 12.42
CA MET A 1 -8.24 24.90 11.67
C MET A 1 -8.77 23.60 11.10
N LYS A 2 -8.74 23.40 9.77
CA LYS A 2 -9.09 22.09 9.18
C LYS A 2 -8.02 21.10 9.64
N LYS A 3 -8.40 20.11 10.46
CA LYS A 3 -7.50 19.03 10.85
C LYS A 3 -7.18 18.24 9.58
N ASN A 4 -5.96 18.31 9.07
CA ASN A 4 -5.57 17.47 7.95
C ASN A 4 -5.43 16.04 8.47
N VAL A 5 -6.13 15.11 7.83
CA VAL A 5 -6.02 13.67 8.11
C VAL A 5 -5.31 13.04 6.91
N THR A 6 -4.39 12.13 7.18
CA THR A 6 -3.66 11.40 6.16
C THR A 6 -4.07 9.94 6.18
N GLU A 7 -4.41 9.40 5.01
CA GLU A 7 -4.62 7.96 4.77
C GLU A 7 -3.37 7.42 4.06
N LEU A 8 -2.58 6.63 4.76
CA LEU A 8 -1.38 5.97 4.27
C LEU A 8 -1.74 4.56 3.80
N VAL A 9 -1.68 4.33 2.49
CA VAL A 9 -1.98 3.03 1.89
C VAL A 9 -0.68 2.37 1.44
N CYS A 10 -0.37 1.19 1.99
CA CYS A 10 0.81 0.41 1.62
C CYS A 10 0.34 -0.88 0.93
N VAL A 11 0.72 -1.06 -0.34
CA VAL A 11 0.50 -2.30 -1.09
C VAL A 11 1.87 -2.93 -1.33
N ILE A 12 2.13 -4.06 -0.69
CA ILE A 12 3.46 -4.62 -0.54
C ILE A 12 3.51 -5.98 -1.18
N ASP A 13 4.39 -6.09 -2.17
CA ASP A 13 4.65 -7.31 -2.89
C ASP A 13 5.45 -8.27 -2.01
N ARG A 14 4.94 -9.49 -1.89
CA ARG A 14 5.61 -10.64 -1.26
C ARG A 14 5.68 -11.83 -2.21
N SER A 15 5.65 -11.57 -3.51
CA SER A 15 5.86 -12.60 -4.52
C SER A 15 7.30 -13.13 -4.49
N ILE A 16 7.56 -14.28 -5.13
CA ILE A 16 8.91 -14.84 -5.22
C ILE A 16 9.90 -13.90 -5.93
N SER A 17 9.44 -12.96 -6.76
CA SER A 17 10.32 -11.95 -7.40
C SER A 17 11.01 -11.04 -6.37
N MET A 18 10.40 -10.89 -5.19
CA MET A 18 10.91 -10.12 -4.07
C MET A 18 11.97 -10.85 -3.24
N ARG A 19 12.35 -12.08 -3.62
CA ARG A 19 13.41 -12.83 -2.94
C ARG A 19 14.72 -12.03 -2.93
N ARG A 20 15.43 -12.05 -1.79
CA ARG A 20 16.64 -11.25 -1.49
C ARG A 20 16.37 -9.76 -1.26
N ARG A 21 15.11 -9.30 -1.33
CA ARG A 21 14.71 -7.90 -1.04
C ARG A 21 13.93 -7.79 0.28
N GLU A 22 13.74 -8.89 1.01
CA GLU A 22 12.87 -8.94 2.20
C GLU A 22 13.34 -7.95 3.26
N LYS A 23 14.66 -7.87 3.49
CA LYS A 23 15.24 -6.90 4.44
C LYS A 23 14.90 -5.47 4.04
N GLN A 24 14.97 -5.15 2.75
CA GLN A 24 14.72 -3.81 2.23
C GLN A 24 13.23 -3.47 2.24
N VAL A 25 12.35 -4.44 1.98
CA VAL A 25 10.89 -4.25 2.14
C VAL A 25 10.55 -3.94 3.59
N LEU A 26 11.06 -4.72 4.55
CA LEU A 26 10.86 -4.48 5.98
C LEU A 26 11.39 -3.10 6.39
N CYS A 27 12.59 -2.74 5.95
CA CYS A 27 13.20 -1.43 6.23
C CYS A 27 12.36 -0.29 5.64
N CYS A 28 11.94 -0.41 4.38
CA CYS A 28 11.15 0.60 3.67
C CYS A 28 9.82 0.86 4.38
N TYR A 29 9.05 -0.18 4.67
CA TYR A 29 7.76 -0.04 5.33
C TYR A 29 7.89 0.49 6.76
N ASN A 30 8.83 -0.04 7.55
CA ASN A 30 8.98 0.39 8.95
C ASN A 30 9.44 1.84 9.05
N ARG A 31 10.38 2.28 8.20
CA ARG A 31 10.79 3.68 8.13
C ARG A 31 9.63 4.58 7.69
N LEU A 32 8.83 4.12 6.73
CA LEU A 32 7.63 4.86 6.31
C LEU A 32 6.65 5.06 7.47
N LEU A 33 6.41 4.03 8.29
CA LEU A 33 5.58 4.18 9.48
C LEU A 33 6.18 5.19 10.48
N GLU A 34 7.49 5.12 10.74
CA GLU A 34 8.18 6.06 11.63
C GLU A 34 8.08 7.50 11.13
N ASP A 35 8.32 7.73 9.83
CA ASP A 35 8.26 9.05 9.21
C ASP A 35 6.85 9.67 9.31
N TYR A 36 5.79 8.87 9.21
CA TYR A 36 4.41 9.37 9.36
C TYR A 36 3.99 9.50 10.82
N ARG A 37 4.52 8.70 11.75
CA ARG A 37 4.31 8.85 13.20
C ARG A 37 4.94 10.12 13.76
N ALA A 38 6.07 10.54 13.18
CA ALA A 38 6.75 11.76 13.59
C ALA A 38 5.99 13.04 13.19
N LYS A 39 4.97 12.94 12.32
CA LYS A 39 4.14 14.08 11.93
C LYS A 39 3.06 14.33 12.97
N GLU A 40 2.75 15.60 13.24
CA GLU A 40 1.68 16.01 14.15
C GLU A 40 0.25 15.82 13.57
N GLU A 41 0.13 15.32 12.34
CA GLU A 41 -1.16 15.09 11.68
C GLU A 41 -1.76 13.73 12.02
N LYS A 42 -3.10 13.64 12.08
CA LYS A 42 -3.76 12.36 12.33
C LYS A 42 -3.57 11.46 11.12
N CYS A 43 -3.00 10.27 11.32
CA CYS A 43 -2.71 9.33 10.25
C CYS A 43 -3.39 7.98 10.50
N PHE A 44 -4.09 7.50 9.48
CA PHE A 44 -4.61 6.15 9.38
C PHE A 44 -3.81 5.37 8.34
N VAL A 45 -3.69 4.06 8.54
CA VAL A 45 -2.90 3.18 7.71
C VAL A 45 -3.74 2.01 7.24
N THR A 46 -3.65 1.74 5.94
CA THR A 46 -4.13 0.54 5.29
C THR A 46 -2.93 -0.22 4.74
N THR A 47 -2.71 -1.45 5.18
CA THR A 47 -1.57 -2.27 4.74
C THR A 47 -2.07 -3.57 4.13
N CYS A 48 -1.61 -3.81 2.92
CA CYS A 48 -1.94 -4.97 2.11
C CYS A 48 -0.64 -5.68 1.69
N LEU A 49 -0.56 -6.98 1.93
CA LEU A 49 0.48 -7.84 1.37
C LEU A 49 -0.12 -8.65 0.22
N PHE A 50 0.60 -8.79 -0.89
CA PHE A 50 0.10 -9.58 -2.02
C PHE A 50 1.16 -10.46 -2.67
N ALA A 51 0.72 -11.61 -3.16
CA ALA A 51 1.44 -12.46 -4.10
C ALA A 51 0.45 -12.88 -5.20
N ASP A 52 0.04 -14.15 -5.24
CA ASP A 52 -1.12 -14.65 -6.01
C ASP A 52 -2.46 -14.27 -5.35
N LYS A 53 -2.42 -13.98 -4.05
CA LYS A 53 -3.57 -13.56 -3.24
C LYS A 53 -3.28 -12.27 -2.49
N VAL A 54 -4.35 -11.53 -2.23
CA VAL A 54 -4.36 -10.29 -1.46
C VAL A 54 -4.62 -10.60 0.01
N ASN A 55 -3.78 -10.08 0.91
CA ASN A 55 -3.93 -10.19 2.36
C ASN A 55 -3.94 -8.78 2.97
N ILE A 56 -5.08 -8.36 3.52
CA ILE A 56 -5.21 -7.06 4.19
C ILE A 56 -4.81 -7.25 5.66
N LEU A 57 -3.67 -6.69 6.06
CA LEU A 57 -3.17 -6.74 7.44
C LEU A 57 -3.89 -5.74 8.35
N CYS A 58 -4.20 -4.56 7.82
CA CYS A 58 -4.98 -3.53 8.50
C CYS A 58 -5.69 -2.65 7.47
N LEU A 59 -6.84 -2.10 7.86
CA LEU A 59 -7.67 -1.27 6.99
C LEU A 59 -8.17 -0.08 7.82
N HIS A 60 -7.71 1.12 7.48
CA HIS A 60 -8.06 2.35 8.18
C HIS A 60 -7.79 2.30 9.71
N ASN A 61 -6.62 1.79 10.11
CA ASN A 61 -6.20 1.76 11.52
C ASN A 61 -5.37 2.99 11.86
N GLU A 62 -5.57 3.60 13.04
CA GLU A 62 -4.69 4.70 13.48
C GLU A 62 -3.24 4.21 13.58
N ILE A 63 -2.29 5.01 13.09
CA ILE A 63 -0.87 4.60 12.95
C ILE A 63 -0.20 4.20 14.28
N SER A 64 -0.73 4.67 15.41
CA SER A 64 -0.31 4.33 16.77
C SER A 64 -0.55 2.85 17.10
N PHE A 65 -1.54 2.21 16.47
CA PHE A 65 -1.90 0.79 16.67
C PHE A 65 -1.34 -0.15 15.60
N VAL A 66 -0.70 0.38 14.55
CA VAL A 66 -0.17 -0.44 13.45
C VAL A 66 1.22 -0.97 13.78
N ASN A 67 1.39 -2.29 13.85
CA ASN A 67 2.70 -2.86 14.15
C ASN A 67 3.68 -2.74 12.97
N PRO A 68 4.99 -2.59 13.23
CA PRO A 68 6.00 -2.73 12.19
C PRO A 68 5.95 -4.14 11.59
N LEU A 69 6.33 -4.27 10.32
CA LEU A 69 6.51 -5.57 9.71
C LEU A 69 7.72 -6.28 10.30
N THR A 70 7.56 -7.58 10.48
CA THR A 70 8.61 -8.51 10.93
C THR A 70 8.73 -9.67 9.96
N ARG A 71 9.81 -10.44 10.05
CA ARG A 71 10.00 -11.66 9.23
C ARG A 71 8.98 -12.77 9.53
N GLY A 72 8.27 -12.69 10.66
CA GLY A 72 7.18 -13.62 10.96
C GLY A 72 5.88 -13.27 10.22
N VAL A 73 5.72 -12.01 9.80
CA VAL A 73 4.53 -11.52 9.09
C VAL A 73 4.79 -11.40 7.59
N TYR A 74 5.98 -10.93 7.20
CA TYR A 74 6.39 -10.79 5.80
C TYR A 74 7.41 -11.88 5.42
N TYR A 75 7.03 -12.70 4.44
CA TYR A 75 7.86 -13.70 3.79
C TYR A 75 7.41 -13.86 2.32
N VAL A 76 8.32 -14.27 1.45
CA VAL A 76 8.03 -14.40 0.00
C VAL A 76 7.34 -15.72 -0.33
N GLU A 77 6.34 -15.67 -1.21
CA GLU A 77 5.56 -16.83 -1.69
C GLU A 77 4.90 -16.53 -3.05
N GLY A 78 4.33 -17.53 -3.73
CA GLY A 78 3.43 -17.31 -4.87
C GLY A 78 4.01 -16.58 -6.11
N SER A 79 3.10 -16.17 -7.00
CA SER A 79 3.34 -15.33 -8.18
C SER A 79 3.03 -13.86 -7.87
N THR A 80 3.11 -12.97 -8.86
CA THR A 80 2.91 -11.52 -8.68
C THR A 80 1.61 -11.07 -9.35
N ALA A 81 0.53 -10.87 -8.58
CA ALA A 81 -0.76 -10.33 -9.04
C ALA A 81 -0.94 -8.86 -8.60
N LEU A 82 -0.07 -7.98 -9.08
CA LEU A 82 -0.01 -6.57 -8.69
C LEU A 82 -1.26 -5.79 -9.10
N PHE A 83 -1.73 -5.98 -10.34
CA PHE A 83 -2.87 -5.23 -10.86
C PHE A 83 -4.15 -5.53 -10.07
N ASP A 84 -4.40 -6.82 -9.82
CA ASP A 84 -5.55 -7.27 -9.02
C ASP A 84 -5.42 -6.78 -7.56
N ALA A 85 -4.23 -6.87 -6.97
CA ALA A 85 -3.97 -6.40 -5.61
C ALA A 85 -4.24 -4.90 -5.44
N VAL A 86 -3.82 -4.07 -6.41
CA VAL A 86 -4.07 -2.63 -6.38
C VAL A 86 -5.55 -2.33 -6.54
N LYS A 87 -6.24 -2.96 -7.50
CA LYS A 87 -7.69 -2.77 -7.69
C LYS A 87 -8.48 -3.14 -6.44
N ILE A 88 -8.21 -4.31 -5.84
CA ILE A 88 -8.88 -4.77 -4.63
C ILE A 88 -8.61 -3.82 -3.47
N THR A 89 -7.35 -3.42 -3.27
CA THR A 89 -6.98 -2.52 -2.16
C THR A 89 -7.64 -1.15 -2.32
N PHE A 90 -7.63 -0.57 -3.52
CA PHE A 90 -8.24 0.74 -3.76
C PHE A 90 -9.75 0.72 -3.54
N ARG A 91 -10.43 -0.34 -3.97
CA ARG A 91 -11.86 -0.52 -3.68
C ARG A 91 -12.14 -0.51 -2.17
N HIS A 92 -11.39 -1.26 -1.38
CA HIS A 92 -11.59 -1.29 0.07
C HIS A 92 -11.30 0.05 0.76
N VAL A 93 -10.29 0.78 0.28
CA VAL A 93 -10.01 2.13 0.77
C VAL A 93 -11.17 3.07 0.41
N ASP A 94 -11.65 3.07 -0.84
CA ASP A 94 -12.80 3.89 -1.24
C ASP A 94 -14.04 3.59 -0.40
N GLU A 95 -14.40 2.32 -0.25
CA GLU A 95 -15.54 1.86 0.57
C GLU A 95 -15.43 2.36 2.01
N CYS A 96 -14.24 2.26 2.61
CA CYS A 96 -14.00 2.78 3.96
C CYS A 96 -14.15 4.30 4.03
N LEU A 97 -13.58 5.02 3.06
CA LEU A 97 -13.62 6.48 3.05
C LEU A 97 -15.03 7.03 2.79
N GLU A 98 -15.82 6.37 1.95
CA GLU A 98 -17.23 6.69 1.71
C GLU A 98 -18.08 6.48 2.98
N TYR A 99 -17.86 5.39 3.70
CA TYR A 99 -18.58 5.09 4.94
C TYR A 99 -18.35 6.13 6.04
N LEU A 100 -17.12 6.65 6.14
CA LEU A 100 -16.72 7.55 7.22
C LEU A 100 -17.34 8.95 7.13
N LYS A 101 -17.96 9.34 6.00
CA LYS A 101 -18.72 10.60 5.76
C LYS A 101 -18.15 11.86 6.46
N ASP A 102 -16.84 11.94 6.59
CA ASP A 102 -16.20 12.93 7.45
C ASP A 102 -16.09 14.24 6.67
N GLU A 103 -16.48 15.38 7.26
CA GLU A 103 -16.26 16.72 6.68
C GLU A 103 -14.77 17.08 6.57
N ILE A 104 -13.91 16.19 7.10
CA ILE A 104 -12.47 16.32 7.11
C ILE A 104 -11.87 15.89 5.77
N LYS A 105 -11.14 16.82 5.15
CA LYS A 105 -10.34 16.55 3.95
C LYS A 105 -9.22 15.57 4.29
N LYS A 106 -9.19 14.43 3.59
CA LYS A 106 -8.15 13.40 3.71
C LYS A 106 -7.10 13.55 2.61
N GLN A 107 -5.82 13.47 2.96
CA GLN A 107 -4.72 13.33 2.01
C GLN A 107 -4.38 11.86 1.87
N ILE A 108 -4.49 11.32 0.65
CA ILE A 108 -4.29 9.88 0.41
C ILE A 108 -2.92 9.68 -0.22
N HIS A 109 -2.03 8.99 0.49
CA HIS A 109 -0.68 8.67 0.05
C HIS A 109 -0.58 7.16 -0.11
N VAL A 110 -0.27 6.70 -1.32
CA VAL A 110 -0.15 5.29 -1.67
C VAL A 110 1.31 4.95 -1.97
N TYR A 111 1.79 3.88 -1.37
CA TYR A 111 3.09 3.28 -1.62
C TYR A 111 2.93 1.86 -2.15
N LEU A 112 3.28 1.66 -3.42
CA LEU A 112 3.37 0.35 -4.05
C LEU A 112 4.80 -0.15 -3.91
N ILE A 113 5.05 -1.09 -2.99
CA ILE A 113 6.38 -1.64 -2.72
C ILE A 113 6.52 -2.95 -3.50
N THR A 114 7.10 -2.89 -4.70
CA THR A 114 7.19 -4.01 -5.65
C THR A 114 8.42 -3.84 -6.55
N ASP A 115 8.88 -4.90 -7.18
CA ASP A 115 9.88 -4.81 -8.25
C ASP A 115 9.29 -4.44 -9.62
N GLY A 116 7.96 -4.33 -9.70
CA GLY A 116 7.19 -3.88 -10.87
C GLY A 116 6.81 -5.01 -11.81
N MET A 117 7.05 -6.26 -11.45
CA MET A 117 6.59 -7.41 -12.22
C MET A 117 5.09 -7.65 -12.02
N ASP A 118 4.43 -8.17 -13.04
CA ASP A 118 3.10 -8.79 -12.91
C ASP A 118 3.06 -10.00 -13.85
N ASN A 119 2.81 -11.17 -13.29
CA ASN A 119 2.70 -12.43 -14.03
C ASN A 119 1.56 -13.32 -13.48
N GLY A 120 0.72 -12.76 -12.62
CA GLY A 120 -0.29 -13.48 -11.88
C GLY A 120 -1.66 -12.79 -11.85
N SER A 121 -1.79 -11.55 -12.33
CA SER A 121 -3.10 -10.90 -12.41
C SER A 121 -3.97 -11.55 -13.48
N VAL A 122 -5.25 -11.75 -13.16
CA VAL A 122 -6.22 -12.44 -14.02
C VAL A 122 -7.45 -11.56 -14.28
N GLU A 123 -7.81 -10.66 -13.35
CA GLU A 123 -8.98 -9.80 -13.51
C GLU A 123 -8.68 -8.48 -14.20
N VAL A 124 -7.45 -7.99 -14.08
CA VAL A 124 -7.06 -6.67 -14.56
C VAL A 124 -5.94 -6.80 -15.58
N ILE A 125 -6.15 -6.24 -16.76
CA ILE A 125 -5.08 -6.11 -17.76
C ILE A 125 -4.27 -4.82 -17.53
N HIS A 126 -3.05 -4.78 -18.05
CA HIS A 126 -2.14 -3.65 -17.86
C HIS A 126 -2.76 -2.28 -18.19
N LYS A 127 -3.52 -2.17 -19.29
CA LYS A 127 -4.17 -0.92 -19.71
C LYS A 127 -5.21 -0.43 -18.67
N GLU A 128 -5.95 -1.35 -18.07
CA GLU A 128 -6.94 -1.02 -17.04
C GLU A 128 -6.25 -0.59 -15.75
N PHE A 129 -5.13 -1.22 -15.40
CA PHE A 129 -4.30 -0.80 -14.29
C PHE A 129 -3.75 0.62 -14.47
N GLU A 130 -3.21 0.95 -15.64
CA GLU A 130 -2.72 2.31 -15.93
C GLU A 130 -3.83 3.34 -15.82
N ALA A 131 -5.00 3.04 -16.39
CA ALA A 131 -6.17 3.89 -16.30
C ALA A 131 -6.63 4.09 -14.84
N LEU A 132 -6.62 3.03 -14.03
CA LEU A 132 -6.94 3.08 -12.60
C LEU A 132 -5.98 4.01 -11.84
N ILE A 133 -4.67 3.83 -12.02
CA ILE A 133 -3.64 4.68 -11.37
C ILE A 133 -3.81 6.15 -11.79
N GLN A 134 -4.03 6.40 -13.07
CA GLN A 134 -4.20 7.75 -13.60
C GLN A 134 -5.46 8.43 -13.04
N ASN A 135 -6.60 7.74 -13.04
CA ASN A 135 -7.85 8.25 -12.48
C ASN A 135 -7.70 8.59 -10.99
N LYS A 136 -7.05 7.73 -10.20
CA LYS A 136 -6.78 8.01 -8.78
C LYS A 136 -5.88 9.23 -8.59
N ARG A 137 -4.86 9.42 -9.43
CA ARG A 137 -4.03 10.64 -9.38
C ARG A 137 -4.84 11.91 -9.68
N GLU A 138 -5.74 11.86 -10.65
CA GLU A 138 -6.62 12.99 -11.00
C GLU A 138 -7.59 13.36 -9.87
N THR A 139 -8.00 12.39 -9.05
CA THR A 139 -8.79 12.62 -7.83
C THR A 139 -7.95 13.04 -6.62
N GLY A 140 -6.64 13.22 -6.79
CA GLY A 140 -5.72 13.77 -5.79
C GLY A 140 -4.95 12.74 -4.98
N TRP A 141 -5.03 11.45 -5.30
CA TRP A 141 -4.23 10.41 -4.64
C TRP A 141 -2.76 10.53 -5.05
N LYS A 142 -1.86 10.58 -4.07
CA LYS A 142 -0.41 10.62 -4.32
C LYS A 142 0.12 9.19 -4.35
N ILE A 143 0.33 8.65 -5.54
CA ILE A 143 0.76 7.26 -5.73
C ILE A 143 2.25 7.19 -6.11
N GLN A 144 3.04 6.52 -5.28
CA GLN A 144 4.47 6.28 -5.46
C GLN A 144 4.76 4.78 -5.56
N ILE A 145 5.57 4.39 -6.55
CA ILE A 145 6.10 3.04 -6.67
C ILE A 145 7.51 3.05 -6.08
N ILE A 146 7.75 2.20 -5.09
CA ILE A 146 9.06 2.00 -4.49
C ILE A 146 9.57 0.62 -4.92
N LYS A 147 10.71 0.63 -5.61
CA LYS A 147 11.48 -0.58 -5.90
C LYS A 147 12.47 -0.81 -4.77
N PRO A 148 12.34 -1.87 -3.94
CA PRO A 148 13.30 -2.14 -2.87
C PRO A 148 14.58 -2.67 -3.50
N GLU A 149 15.57 -1.83 -3.69
CA GLU A 149 16.84 -2.22 -4.30
C GLU A 149 17.74 -2.95 -3.30
N CYS A 150 18.39 -4.02 -3.74
CA CYS A 150 19.42 -4.68 -2.94
C CYS A 150 20.62 -3.74 -2.80
N GLY A 151 20.65 -2.92 -1.76
CA GLY A 151 21.87 -2.19 -1.39
C GLY A 151 22.90 -3.18 -0.83
N GLY A 152 24.04 -3.30 -1.52
CA GLY A 152 25.34 -3.80 -1.05
C GLY A 152 25.39 -5.19 -0.46
#